data_AF-A0A2N1M3N9-F1
#
_entry.id   AF-A0A2N1M3N9-F1
#
_cell.length_a   1.000
_cell.length_b   1.000
_cell.length_c   1.000
_cell.angle_alpha   90.00
_cell.angle_beta   90.00
_cell.angle_gamma   90.00
#
_symmetry.space_group_name_H-M   'P 1'
#
loop_
_entity.id
_entity.type
_entity.pdbx_description
1 polymer ?
#
loop_
_entity_poly.entity_id
_entity_poly.type
_entity_poly.pdbx_seq_one_letter_code
_entity_poly.pdbx_strand_id
1 'polypeptide(L)' 'QGISEKLKIGDQVLVERTWLKNNFSAKLENKWIGPYFIHEVLNDNVYKLRNLDGKLVKHVIHGNRLKKYHER' A
#
# COMPACT_ATOMS: atom_id res chain seq x y z
N GLN A 1 -18.02 9.93 -4.82
CA GLN A 1 -17.59 8.96 -3.81
C GLN A 1 -16.59 8.03 -4.48
N GLY A 2 -15.32 8.09 -4.08
CA GLY A 2 -14.29 7.20 -4.64
C GLY A 2 -14.47 5.82 -4.03
N ILE A 3 -14.91 4.85 -4.82
CA ILE A 3 -14.95 3.44 -4.45
C ILE A 3 -13.53 3.02 -4.05
N SER A 4 -13.30 2.91 -2.75
CA SER A 4 -12.09 2.27 -2.22
C SER A 4 -12.31 0.78 -2.40
N GLU A 5 -11.70 0.16 -3.41
CA GLU A 5 -11.77 -1.28 -3.58
C GLU A 5 -11.32 -1.95 -2.27
N LYS A 6 -12.18 -2.79 -1.69
CA LYS A 6 -11.84 -3.53 -0.47
C LYS A 6 -10.77 -4.55 -0.81
N LEU A 7 -9.59 -4.35 -0.23
CA LEU A 7 -8.44 -5.24 -0.40
C LEU A 7 -8.61 -6.46 0.49
N LYS A 8 -8.23 -7.64 0.00
CA LYS A 8 -8.33 -8.91 0.74
C LYS A 8 -6.94 -9.42 1.09
N ILE A 9 -6.87 -10.27 2.12
CA ILE A 9 -5.63 -10.96 2.49
C ILE A 9 -5.11 -11.74 1.27
N GLY A 10 -3.84 -11.54 0.94
CA GLY A 10 -3.21 -12.13 -0.24
C GLY A 10 -3.21 -11.25 -1.50
N ASP A 11 -3.97 -10.14 -1.55
CA ASP A 11 -3.85 -9.18 -2.66
C ASP A 11 -2.46 -8.53 -2.69
N GLN A 12 -1.88 -8.39 -3.88
CA GLN A 12 -0.70 -7.56 -4.09
C GLN A 12 -1.09 -6.09 -4.17
N VAL A 13 -0.37 -5.28 -3.40
CA VAL A 13 -0.61 -3.84 -3.29
C VAL A 13 0.69 -3.07 -3.33
N LEU A 14 0.61 -1.84 -3.83
CA LEU A 14 1.64 -0.82 -3.74
C LEU A 14 1.28 0.15 -2.62
N VAL A 15 2.28 0.65 -1.92
CA VAL A 15 2.14 1.61 -0.81
C VAL A 15 2.59 2.99 -1.26
N GLU A 16 1.84 4.03 -0.90
CA GLU A 16 2.23 5.41 -1.16
C GLU A 16 3.38 5.85 -0.23
N ARG A 17 4.48 6.36 -0.79
CA ARG A 17 5.57 7.02 -0.06
C ARG A 17 5.17 8.45 0.31
N THR A 18 4.62 8.64 1.51
CA THR A 18 4.17 9.96 1.98
C THR A 18 5.30 10.98 2.19
N TRP A 19 6.54 10.51 2.43
CA TRP A 19 7.74 11.35 2.53
C TRP A 19 8.00 12.17 1.26
N LEU A 20 7.63 11.66 0.07
CA LEU A 20 7.92 12.33 -1.20
C LEU A 20 7.02 13.55 -1.42
N LYS A 21 5.92 13.68 -0.66
CA LYS A 21 4.99 14.81 -0.78
C LYS A 21 5.60 16.14 -0.31
N ASN A 22 6.58 16.09 0.60
CA ASN A 22 7.23 17.30 1.11
C ASN A 22 8.49 17.71 0.32
N ASN A 23 8.94 16.87 -0.62
CA ASN A 23 10.14 17.15 -1.40
C ASN A 23 9.73 17.68 -2.77
N PHE A 24 9.74 19.01 -2.94
CA PHE A 24 9.42 19.67 -4.21
C PHE A 24 10.36 19.28 -5.38
N SER A 25 11.54 18.72 -5.07
CA SER A 25 12.49 18.19 -6.06
C SER A 25 12.13 16.80 -6.59
N ALA A 26 11.17 16.09 -5.97
CA ALA A 26 10.78 14.73 -6.35
C ALA A 26 9.69 14.66 -7.44
N LYS A 27 9.65 15.66 -8.34
CA LYS A 27 8.56 15.88 -9.30
C LYS A 27 8.38 14.74 -10.32
N LEU A 28 9.30 13.78 -10.36
CA LEU A 28 9.31 12.59 -11.21
C LEU A 28 9.52 11.26 -10.45
N GLU A 29 9.57 11.27 -9.11
CA GLU A 29 9.81 10.02 -8.38
C GLU A 29 8.54 9.18 -8.24
N ASN A 30 8.72 7.86 -8.34
CA ASN A 30 7.66 6.89 -8.17
C ASN A 30 7.09 6.98 -6.75
N LYS A 31 5.88 7.55 -6.65
CA LYS A 31 5.13 7.70 -5.39
C LYS A 31 4.74 6.38 -4.74
N TRP A 32 4.80 5.28 -5.50
CA TRP A 32 4.35 3.96 -5.08
C TRP A 32 5.54 3.02 -4.91
N ILE A 33 5.59 2.30 -3.79
CA ILE A 33 6.59 1.27 -3.49
C ILE A 33 5.90 -0.08 -3.31
N GLY A 34 6.53 -1.14 -3.80
CA GLY A 34 6.03 -2.50 -3.69
C GLY A 34 6.47 -3.36 -4.87
N PRO A 35 6.00 -4.62 -4.96
CA PRO A 35 4.75 -5.12 -4.37
C PRO A 35 4.84 -5.61 -2.92
N TYR A 36 3.78 -5.36 -2.16
CA TYR A 36 3.51 -5.94 -0.84
C TYR A 36 2.26 -6.80 -0.91
N PHE A 37 2.05 -7.66 0.08
CA PHE A 37 0.82 -8.43 0.21
C PHE A 37 0.04 -7.99 1.43
N ILE A 38 -1.29 -7.97 1.32
CA ILE A 38 -2.15 -7.84 2.50
C ILE A 38 -1.97 -9.09 3.36
N HIS A 39 -1.55 -8.89 4.60
CA HIS A 39 -1.44 -9.96 5.59
C HIS A 39 -2.69 -10.05 6.47
N GLU A 40 -3.23 -8.91 6.89
CA GLU A 40 -4.38 -8.84 7.80
C GLU A 40 -5.20 -7.57 7.54
N VAL A 41 -6.52 -7.68 7.70
CA VAL A 41 -7.45 -6.54 7.66
C VAL A 41 -7.84 -6.23 9.10
N LEU A 42 -7.42 -5.07 9.62
CA LEU A 42 -7.68 -4.67 11.01
C LEU A 42 -9.02 -3.94 11.16
N ASN A 43 -9.32 -3.04 10.22
CA ASN A 43 -10.54 -2.24 10.20
C ASN A 43 -11.00 -2.09 8.75
N ASP A 44 -12.19 -1.50 8.53
CA ASP A 44 -12.82 -1.41 7.20
C ASP A 44 -11.89 -0.84 6.11
N ASN A 45 -10.89 -0.04 6.48
CA ASN A 45 -9.85 0.48 5.58
C ASN A 45 -8.44 0.51 6.18
N VAL A 46 -8.09 -0.36 7.13
CA VAL A 46 -6.72 -0.42 7.69
C VAL A 46 -6.18 -1.83 7.56
N TYR A 47 -4.96 -1.94 7.03
CA TYR A 47 -4.37 -3.21 6.63
C TYR A 47 -2.96 -3.36 7.20
N LYS A 48 -2.61 -4.57 7.62
CA LYS A 48 -1.20 -4.98 7.80
C LYS A 48 -0.70 -5.55 6.50
N LEU A 49 0.52 -5.17 6.16
CA LEU A 49 1.20 -5.65 4.96
C LEU A 49 2.29 -6.62 5.36
N ARG A 50 2.65 -7.48 4.40
CA ARG A 50 3.88 -8.26 4.43
C ARG A 50 4.67 -8.03 3.16
N ASN A 51 5.99 -8.11 3.27
CA ASN A 51 6.89 -8.09 2.13
C ASN A 51 6.82 -9.42 1.37
N LEU A 52 7.40 -9.44 0.17
CA LEU A 52 7.62 -10.65 -0.64
C LEU A 52 8.38 -11.75 0.14
N ASP A 53 9.28 -11.35 1.04
CA ASP A 53 10.05 -12.21 1.93
C ASP A 53 9.22 -12.82 3.10
N GLY A 54 7.93 -12.47 3.20
CA GLY A 54 7.05 -12.91 4.29
C GLY A 54 7.19 -12.11 5.59
N LYS A 55 8.13 -11.17 5.67
CA LYS A 55 8.26 -10.26 6.81
C LYS A 55 7.08 -9.29 6.90
N LEU A 56 6.52 -9.15 8.10
CA LEU A 56 5.45 -8.20 8.37
C LEU A 56 5.97 -6.77 8.41
N VAL A 57 5.24 -5.86 7.77
CA VAL A 57 5.46 -4.42 7.92
C VAL A 57 4.98 -4.03 9.31
N LYS A 58 5.88 -3.47 10.13
CA LYS A 58 5.56 -3.04 11.51
C LYS A 58 4.41 -2.03 11.58
N HIS A 59 4.27 -1.20 10.55
CA HIS A 59 3.24 -0.17 10.49
C HIS A 59 1.98 -0.68 9.79
N VAL A 60 0.84 -0.32 10.36
CA VAL A 60 -0.48 -0.48 9.73
C VAL A 60 -0.69 0.64 8.71
N ILE A 61 -1.22 0.30 7.54
CA ILE A 61 -1.39 1.24 6.44
C ILE A 61 -2.88 1.38 6.12
N HIS A 62 -3.33 2.63 5.97
CA HIS A 62 -4.69 2.92 5.54
C HIS A 62 -4.87 2.56 4.06
N GLY A 63 -6.00 1.97 3.68
CA GLY A 63 -6.33 1.54 2.32
C GLY A 63 -6.24 2.68 1.30
N ASN A 64 -6.50 3.91 1.72
CA ASN A 64 -6.33 5.10 0.87
C ASN A 64 -4.87 5.36 0.43
N ARG A 65 -3.89 4.75 1.11
CA ARG A 65 -2.46 4.77 0.75
C ARG A 65 -2.02 3.48 0.06
N LEU A 66 -2.95 2.59 -0.25
CA LEU A 66 -2.71 1.33 -0.94
C LEU A 66 -3.31 1.41 -2.34
N LYS A 67 -2.60 0.84 -3.32
CA LYS A 67 -3.09 0.67 -4.68
C LYS A 67 -2.95 -0.79 -5.06
N LYS A 68 -4.05 -1.40 -5.50
CA LYS A 68 -4.02 -2.79 -5.98
C LYS A 68 -3.06 -2.92 -7.16
N TYR A 69 -2.14 -3.86 -7.07
CA TYR A 69 -1.19 -4.18 -8.12
C TYR A 69 -1.82 -5.25 -9.02
N HIS A 70 -2.02 -4.91 -10.28
CA HIS A 70 -2.47 -5.84 -11.31
C HIS A 70 -1.27 -6.11 -12.21
N GLU A 71 -0.69 -7.30 -12.12
CA GLU A 71 0.22 -7.80 -13.14
C GLU A 71 -0.58 -7.93 -14.44
N ARG A 72 -0.11 -7.31 -15.53
CA ARG A 72 -0.78 -7.29 -16.84
C ARG A 72 -0.35 -8.46 -17.69
#